data_AF-A0A0D0FSW0-F1
#
_entry.id   AF-A0A0D0FSW0-F1
#
_cell.length_a   1.000
_cell.length_b   1.000
_cell.length_c   1.000
_cell.angle_alpha   90.00
_cell.angle_beta   90.00
_cell.angle_gamma   90.00
#
_symmetry.space_group_name_H-M   'P 1'
#
loop_
_entity.id
_entity.type
_entity.pdbx_description
1 polymer ?
#
loop_
_entity_poly.entity_id
_entity_poly.type
_entity_poly.pdbx_seq_one_letter_code
_entity_poly.pdbx_strand_id
1 'polypeptide(L)'
;MKTIFVSLLTVISISCFAQKPVNVELKKQLDTILRTDQGIREFLDSEVKEERKDAIAQLLNYPRTVLDKSASRIMRKIDSINIEKVERIITKYGYPGKTLVGEPENTAVFYAIQHSNKIPKYYQLIEKAGKAKELPYKYTAMMLDRKLTGEGKEQVYGTQVYMEMINNPKTGKKEPFEYVMPIKDAKNVNKRRKEAGFDSTVEENALRLGVVYKEYTKEQIREITKQ
;
A
#
# COMPACT_ATOMS: atom_id res chain seq x y z
N MET A 1 34.57 -0.44 -67.00
CA MET A 1 34.65 0.61 -65.96
C MET A 1 34.14 0.02 -64.65
N LYS A 2 34.95 0.02 -63.59
CA LYS A 2 34.70 -0.67 -62.32
C LYS A 2 33.66 0.10 -61.50
N THR A 3 32.54 -0.54 -61.16
CA THR A 3 31.53 -0.05 -60.21
C THR A 3 32.09 -0.14 -58.79
N ILE A 4 32.30 1.01 -58.14
CA ILE A 4 32.70 1.11 -56.74
C ILE A 4 31.43 1.14 -55.88
N PHE A 5 31.24 0.09 -55.07
CA PHE A 5 30.21 0.05 -54.03
C PHE A 5 30.76 0.77 -52.79
N VAL A 6 30.24 1.96 -52.48
CA VAL A 6 30.54 2.66 -51.24
C VAL A 6 29.54 2.20 -50.18
N SER A 7 29.99 1.36 -49.26
CA SER A 7 29.19 0.95 -48.11
C SER A 7 29.25 2.05 -47.05
N LEU A 8 28.12 2.72 -46.82
CA LEU A 8 27.97 3.79 -45.84
C LEU A 8 27.77 3.16 -44.45
N LEU A 9 28.82 3.16 -43.62
CA LEU A 9 28.74 2.70 -42.22
C LEU A 9 27.97 3.75 -41.39
N THR A 10 26.68 3.52 -41.14
CA THR A 10 25.91 4.30 -40.16
C THR A 10 26.30 3.89 -38.74
N VAL A 11 27.06 4.75 -38.06
CA VAL A 11 27.37 4.62 -36.64
C VAL A 11 26.12 4.96 -35.84
N ILE A 12 25.41 3.93 -35.36
CA ILE A 12 24.31 4.10 -34.41
C ILE A 12 24.94 4.45 -33.05
N SER A 13 24.87 5.73 -32.68
CA SER A 13 25.28 6.20 -31.36
C SER A 13 24.29 5.68 -30.31
N ILE A 14 24.62 4.54 -29.68
CA ILE A 14 23.93 4.07 -28.48
C ILE A 14 24.24 5.10 -27.39
N SER A 15 23.30 6.00 -27.14
CA SER A 15 23.35 6.86 -25.96
C SER A 15 23.24 5.93 -24.74
N CYS A 16 24.38 5.61 -24.15
CA CYS A 16 24.43 4.98 -22.84
C CYS A 16 23.85 6.00 -21.86
N PHE A 17 22.54 5.92 -21.60
CA PHE A 17 21.93 6.62 -20.49
C PHE A 17 22.55 6.04 -19.22
N ALA A 18 23.61 6.67 -18.74
CA ALA A 18 24.14 6.42 -17.42
C ALA A 18 23.00 6.64 -16.42
N GLN A 19 22.47 5.55 -15.87
CA GLN A 19 21.46 5.62 -14.83
C GLN A 19 22.06 6.46 -13.70
N LYS A 20 21.40 7.57 -13.34
CA LYS A 20 21.86 8.40 -12.22
C LYS A 20 22.06 7.48 -11.01
N PRO A 21 23.20 7.60 -10.31
CA PRO A 21 23.45 6.75 -9.15
C PRO A 21 22.35 6.97 -8.11
N VAL A 22 21.95 5.88 -7.47
CA VAL A 22 20.95 5.89 -6.40
C VAL A 22 21.35 6.87 -5.30
N ASN A 23 20.39 7.64 -4.79
CA ASN A 23 20.61 8.50 -3.64
C ASN A 23 20.68 7.66 -2.35
N VAL A 24 21.91 7.26 -1.98
CA VAL A 24 22.18 6.35 -0.86
C VAL A 24 21.67 6.91 0.47
N GLU A 25 21.81 8.21 0.71
CA GLU A 25 21.36 8.84 1.96
C GLU A 25 19.83 8.83 2.06
N LEU A 26 19.13 9.22 0.98
CA LEU A 26 17.67 9.17 0.95
C LEU A 26 17.15 7.73 1.05
N LYS A 27 17.82 6.77 0.38
CA LYS A 27 17.50 5.34 0.50
C LYS A 27 17.57 4.88 1.95
N LYS A 28 18.63 5.22 2.69
CA LYS A 28 18.77 4.86 4.12
C LYS A 28 17.65 5.45 4.99
N GLN A 29 17.24 6.70 4.71
CA GLN A 29 16.12 7.33 5.42
C GLN A 29 14.80 6.60 5.16
N LEU A 30 14.53 6.23 3.90
CA LEU A 30 13.33 5.51 3.51
C LEU A 30 13.32 4.06 4.03
N ASP A 31 14.47 3.38 4.05
CA ASP A 31 14.62 2.05 4.66
C ASP A 31 14.23 2.09 6.15
N THR A 32 14.69 3.10 6.88
CA THR A 32 14.30 3.29 8.30
C THR A 32 12.79 3.50 8.44
N ILE A 33 12.19 4.33 7.59
CA ILE A 33 10.73 4.58 7.60
C ILE A 33 9.99 3.27 7.31
N LEU A 34 10.37 2.55 6.26
CA LEU A 34 9.73 1.30 5.85
C LEU A 34 9.83 0.23 6.94
N ARG A 35 11.03 0.01 7.49
CA ARG A 35 11.26 -1.00 8.53
C ARG A 35 10.50 -0.71 9.82
N THR A 36 10.45 0.55 10.23
CA THR A 36 9.72 0.92 11.46
C THR A 36 8.20 0.84 11.25
N ASP A 37 7.71 1.27 10.10
CA ASP A 37 6.28 1.22 9.74
C ASP A 37 5.77 -0.23 9.64
N GLN A 38 6.49 -1.08 8.92
CA GLN A 38 6.09 -2.48 8.70
C GLN A 38 6.43 -3.36 9.91
N GLY A 39 7.56 -3.12 10.59
CA GLY A 39 7.98 -3.92 11.74
C GLY A 39 6.97 -3.89 12.89
N ILE A 40 6.44 -2.72 13.26
CA ILE A 40 5.43 -2.64 14.34
C ILE A 40 4.10 -3.31 13.97
N ARG A 41 3.75 -3.35 12.67
CA ARG A 41 2.56 -4.04 12.16
C ARG A 41 2.76 -5.55 12.18
N GLU A 42 3.92 -6.01 11.75
CA GLU A 42 4.32 -7.41 11.85
C GLU A 42 4.33 -7.90 13.30
N PHE A 43 4.77 -7.07 14.25
CA PHE A 43 4.72 -7.40 15.68
C PHE A 43 3.29 -7.67 16.19
N LEU A 44 2.31 -6.94 15.65
CA LEU A 44 0.90 -7.04 16.02
C LEU A 44 0.16 -8.17 15.31
N ASP A 45 0.79 -8.79 14.31
CA ASP A 45 0.22 -9.95 13.61
C ASP A 45 0.10 -11.13 14.57
N SER A 46 -1.07 -11.78 14.61
CA SER A 46 -1.30 -12.96 15.45
C SER A 46 -0.48 -14.18 15.04
N GLU A 47 -0.02 -14.25 13.79
CA GLU A 47 0.70 -15.39 13.24
C GLU A 47 2.23 -15.27 13.41
N VAL A 48 2.73 -14.12 13.88
CA VAL A 48 4.17 -13.89 14.04
C VAL A 48 4.73 -14.71 15.22
N LYS A 49 5.84 -15.41 14.96
CA LYS A 49 6.53 -16.23 15.97
C LYS A 49 7.22 -15.37 17.02
N GLU A 50 7.37 -15.90 18.24
CA GLU A 50 7.97 -15.18 19.36
C GLU A 50 9.43 -14.76 19.11
N GLU A 51 10.23 -15.60 18.45
CA GLU A 51 11.61 -15.25 18.09
C GLU A 51 11.66 -14.09 17.10
N ARG A 52 10.66 -14.00 16.21
CA ARG A 52 10.53 -12.89 15.27
C ARG A 52 10.11 -11.61 15.99
N LYS A 53 9.25 -11.69 17.01
CA LYS A 53 8.89 -10.53 17.84
C LYS A 53 10.10 -9.95 18.57
N ASP A 54 11.02 -10.78 19.04
CA ASP A 54 12.27 -10.32 19.68
C ASP A 54 13.19 -9.59 18.69
N ALA A 55 13.33 -10.11 17.47
CA ALA A 55 14.07 -9.44 16.40
C ALA A 55 13.44 -8.09 16.01
N ILE A 56 12.10 -8.02 15.97
CA ILE A 56 11.38 -6.76 15.73
C ILE A 56 11.59 -5.78 16.89
N ALA A 57 11.59 -6.24 18.15
CA ALA A 57 11.85 -5.39 19.30
C ALA A 57 13.22 -4.70 19.22
N GLN A 58 14.25 -5.45 18.82
CA GLN A 58 15.58 -4.92 18.55
C GLN A 58 15.59 -3.93 17.38
N LEU A 59 14.94 -4.27 16.26
CA LEU A 59 14.82 -3.41 15.08
C LEU A 59 14.17 -2.06 15.40
N LEU A 60 13.09 -2.08 16.19
CA LEU A 60 12.35 -0.88 16.57
C LEU A 60 13.00 -0.11 17.73
N ASN A 61 14.04 -0.69 18.35
CA ASN A 61 14.70 -0.17 19.54
C ASN A 61 13.73 0.05 20.71
N TYR A 62 12.89 -0.95 20.99
CA TYR A 62 12.00 -0.99 22.14
C TYR A 62 12.24 -2.25 22.98
N PRO A 63 12.19 -2.18 24.32
CA PRO A 63 12.13 -3.38 25.13
C PRO A 63 10.92 -4.23 24.74
N ARG A 64 11.12 -5.55 24.62
CA ARG A 64 10.06 -6.49 24.23
C ARG A 64 8.80 -6.34 25.10
N THR A 65 8.99 -6.25 26.41
CA THR A 65 7.92 -6.07 27.40
C THR A 65 7.11 -4.77 27.23
N VAL A 66 7.70 -3.74 26.63
CA VAL A 66 7.01 -2.48 26.31
C VAL A 66 6.16 -2.64 25.06
N LEU A 67 6.66 -3.34 24.03
CA LEU A 67 5.89 -3.64 22.84
C LEU A 67 4.68 -4.52 23.16
N ASP A 68 4.84 -5.58 23.95
CA ASP A 68 3.73 -6.47 24.32
C ASP A 68 2.57 -5.70 24.99
N LYS A 69 2.88 -4.67 25.78
CA LYS A 69 1.88 -3.87 26.51
C LYS A 69 1.34 -2.67 25.74
N SER A 70 2.03 -2.20 24.70
CA SER A 70 1.78 -0.86 24.13
C SER A 70 2.03 -0.75 22.62
N ALA A 71 2.18 -1.86 21.89
CA ALA A 71 2.46 -1.86 20.46
C ALA A 71 1.50 -0.97 19.65
N SER A 72 0.19 -1.00 19.90
CA SER A 72 -0.77 -0.16 19.18
C SER A 72 -0.56 1.34 19.41
N ARG A 73 -0.15 1.74 20.62
CA ARG A 73 0.19 3.13 20.94
C ARG A 73 1.51 3.54 20.26
N ILE A 74 2.48 2.62 20.25
CA ILE A 74 3.78 2.82 19.60
C ILE A 74 3.62 2.93 18.09
N MET A 75 2.78 2.11 17.47
CA MET A 75 2.42 2.18 16.05
C MET A 75 1.90 3.57 15.69
N ARG A 76 0.93 4.12 16.44
CA ARG A 76 0.42 5.48 16.20
C ARG A 76 1.50 6.55 16.31
N LYS A 77 2.44 6.40 17.25
CA LYS A 77 3.59 7.31 17.39
C LYS A 77 4.53 7.21 16.19
N ILE A 78 4.83 5.98 15.73
CA ILE A 78 5.64 5.73 14.53
C ILE A 78 4.97 6.35 13.30
N ASP A 79 3.67 6.10 13.10
CA ASP A 79 2.90 6.64 11.97
C ASP A 79 2.97 8.17 11.94
N SER A 80 2.80 8.84 13.10
CA SER A 80 2.92 10.31 13.22
C SER A 80 4.32 10.83 12.87
N ILE A 81 5.38 10.17 13.33
CA ILE A 81 6.76 10.55 13.03
C ILE A 81 7.07 10.32 11.54
N ASN A 82 6.59 9.20 10.99
CA ASN A 82 6.85 8.82 9.62
C ASN A 82 6.16 9.76 8.63
N ILE A 83 4.89 10.14 8.87
CA ILE A 83 4.21 11.07 7.97
C ILE A 83 4.92 12.43 7.92
N GLU A 84 5.39 12.98 9.05
CA GLU A 84 6.16 14.23 9.07
C GLU A 84 7.48 14.14 8.27
N LYS A 85 8.21 13.02 8.41
CA LYS A 85 9.43 12.77 7.63
C LYS A 85 9.12 12.67 6.15
N VAL A 86 8.07 11.94 5.79
CA VAL A 86 7.64 11.75 4.40
C VAL A 86 7.19 13.07 3.77
N GLU A 87 6.46 13.93 4.47
CA GLU A 87 6.08 15.24 3.93
C GLU A 87 7.31 16.12 3.60
N ARG A 88 8.37 16.07 4.42
CA ARG A 88 9.65 16.74 4.12
C ARG A 88 10.36 16.14 2.90
N ILE A 89 10.37 14.81 2.79
CA ILE A 89 10.94 14.10 1.63
C ILE A 89 10.20 14.49 0.35
N ILE A 90 8.87 14.48 0.38
CA ILE A 90 8.01 14.86 -0.75
C ILE A 90 8.28 16.30 -1.17
N THR A 91 8.40 17.22 -0.21
CA THR A 91 8.69 18.64 -0.49
C THR A 91 10.01 18.82 -1.23
N LYS A 92 11.02 18.03 -0.91
CA LYS A 92 12.37 18.15 -1.49
C LYS A 92 12.56 17.37 -2.79
N TYR A 93 11.95 16.19 -2.91
CA TYR A 93 12.27 15.23 -3.99
C TYR A 93 11.06 14.84 -4.84
N GLY A 94 9.85 15.28 -4.50
CA GLY A 94 8.63 14.65 -5.01
C GLY A 94 8.49 13.21 -4.51
N TYR A 95 7.89 12.33 -5.31
CA TYR A 95 7.83 10.91 -4.95
C TYR A 95 9.21 10.27 -5.17
N PRO A 96 9.88 9.74 -4.11
CA PRO A 96 11.17 9.09 -4.26
C PRO A 96 11.00 7.69 -4.84
N GLY A 97 10.84 7.65 -6.17
CA GLY A 97 10.60 6.45 -6.94
C GLY A 97 11.80 5.50 -7.01
N LYS A 98 11.56 4.31 -7.57
CA LYS A 98 12.57 3.28 -7.82
C LYS A 98 13.83 3.83 -8.48
N THR A 99 13.71 4.74 -9.43
CA THR A 99 14.88 5.29 -10.13
C THR A 99 15.78 6.10 -9.19
N LEU A 100 15.22 6.76 -8.17
CA LEU A 100 15.96 7.59 -7.23
C LEU A 100 16.55 6.78 -6.06
N VAL A 101 15.81 5.79 -5.53
CA VAL A 101 16.14 5.12 -4.26
C VAL A 101 16.23 3.59 -4.35
N GLY A 102 15.84 3.02 -5.48
CA GLY A 102 15.74 1.57 -5.67
C GLY A 102 14.53 0.95 -4.98
N GLU A 103 14.43 -0.37 -5.13
CA GLU A 103 13.49 -1.21 -4.38
C GLU A 103 14.20 -1.86 -3.18
N PRO A 104 13.49 -2.13 -2.07
CA PRO A 104 12.05 -1.87 -1.83
C PRO A 104 11.71 -0.45 -1.31
N GLU A 105 12.70 0.42 -1.13
CA GLU A 105 12.54 1.71 -0.43
C GLU A 105 11.63 2.71 -1.17
N ASN A 106 11.47 2.55 -2.48
CA ASN A 106 10.48 3.28 -3.26
C ASN A 106 9.03 3.09 -2.79
N THR A 107 8.74 2.13 -1.89
CA THR A 107 7.41 1.91 -1.31
C THR A 107 7.18 2.66 0.01
N ALA A 108 8.23 3.16 0.66
CA ALA A 108 8.14 3.70 2.03
C ALA A 108 7.20 4.91 2.14
N VAL A 109 7.22 5.81 1.14
CA VAL A 109 6.32 6.97 1.09
C VAL A 109 4.85 6.54 0.94
N PHE A 110 4.58 5.52 0.12
CA PHE A 110 3.24 4.96 -0.02
C PHE A 110 2.71 4.46 1.33
N TYR A 111 3.48 3.64 2.06
CA TYR A 111 3.02 3.05 3.33
C TYR A 111 2.74 4.12 4.38
N ALA A 112 3.64 5.08 4.57
CA ALA A 112 3.43 6.16 5.53
C ALA A 112 2.16 6.98 5.23
N ILE A 113 1.87 7.25 3.95
CA ILE A 113 0.64 7.95 3.55
C ILE A 113 -0.59 7.06 3.76
N GLN A 114 -0.52 5.79 3.37
CA GLN A 114 -1.60 4.81 3.48
C GLN A 114 -2.09 4.63 4.93
N HIS A 115 -1.19 4.81 5.90
CA HIS A 115 -1.46 4.75 7.34
C HIS A 115 -1.78 6.10 7.98
N SER A 116 -1.96 7.15 7.19
CA SER A 116 -2.29 8.49 7.66
C SER A 116 -3.69 8.94 7.23
N ASN A 117 -4.14 10.08 7.76
CA ASN A 117 -5.33 10.78 7.27
C ASN A 117 -5.06 11.67 6.03
N LYS A 118 -3.88 11.58 5.42
CA LYS A 118 -3.44 12.45 4.31
C LYS A 118 -3.64 11.84 2.92
N ILE A 119 -4.30 10.69 2.81
CA ILE A 119 -4.56 10.03 1.52
C ILE A 119 -5.19 10.99 0.49
N PRO A 120 -6.26 11.77 0.79
CA PRO A 120 -6.83 12.69 -0.20
C PRO A 120 -5.84 13.75 -0.71
N LYS A 121 -4.93 14.22 0.17
CA LYS A 121 -3.91 15.22 -0.15
C LYS A 121 -2.84 14.66 -1.11
N TYR A 122 -2.44 13.40 -0.93
CA TYR A 122 -1.29 12.84 -1.65
C TYR A 122 -1.64 11.82 -2.74
N TYR A 123 -2.91 11.46 -2.91
CA TYR A 123 -3.30 10.46 -3.91
C TYR A 123 -2.81 10.79 -5.32
N GLN A 124 -2.91 12.05 -5.76
CA GLN A 124 -2.42 12.45 -7.09
C GLN A 124 -0.91 12.26 -7.26
N LEU A 125 -0.12 12.41 -6.19
CA LEU A 125 1.32 12.15 -6.23
C LEU A 125 1.60 10.65 -6.41
N ILE A 126 0.89 9.81 -5.64
CA ILE A 126 0.99 8.34 -5.73
C ILE A 126 0.55 7.85 -7.11
N GLU A 127 -0.54 8.39 -7.65
CA GLU A 127 -1.05 8.02 -8.97
C GLU A 127 -0.03 8.32 -10.07
N LYS A 128 0.62 9.49 -10.03
CA LYS A 128 1.69 9.85 -10.96
C LYS A 128 2.88 8.89 -10.85
N ALA A 129 3.30 8.54 -9.63
CA ALA A 129 4.39 7.58 -9.41
C ALA A 129 4.07 6.17 -9.95
N GLY A 130 2.83 5.71 -9.73
CA GLY A 130 2.35 4.43 -10.27
C GLY A 130 2.34 4.41 -11.81
N LYS A 131 1.79 5.47 -12.43
CA LYS A 131 1.77 5.61 -13.91
C LYS A 131 3.18 5.67 -14.51
N ALA A 132 4.13 6.26 -13.79
CA ALA A 132 5.54 6.33 -14.18
C ALA A 132 6.33 5.04 -13.91
N LYS A 133 5.72 3.98 -13.34
CA LYS A 133 6.39 2.74 -12.91
C LYS A 133 7.52 2.94 -11.88
N GLU A 134 7.44 4.06 -11.15
CA GLU A 134 8.32 4.40 -10.03
C GLU A 134 7.87 3.73 -8.73
N LEU A 135 6.59 3.35 -8.67
CA LEU A 135 5.94 2.56 -7.63
C LEU A 135 5.12 1.46 -8.33
N PRO A 136 5.16 0.18 -7.89
CA PRO A 136 4.27 -0.84 -8.45
C PRO A 136 2.80 -0.41 -8.41
N TYR A 137 2.10 -0.52 -9.54
CA TYR A 137 0.77 0.08 -9.72
C TYR A 137 -0.28 -0.45 -8.73
N LYS A 138 -0.13 -1.70 -8.25
CA LYS A 138 -0.97 -2.28 -7.19
C LYS A 138 -1.08 -1.41 -5.94
N TYR A 139 -0.02 -0.69 -5.57
CA TYR A 139 -0.05 0.26 -4.45
C TYR A 139 -0.92 1.49 -4.74
N THR A 140 -0.87 1.99 -5.99
CA THR A 140 -1.79 3.07 -6.42
C THR A 140 -3.24 2.61 -6.37
N ALA A 141 -3.52 1.39 -6.84
CA ALA A 141 -4.85 0.78 -6.79
C ALA A 141 -5.37 0.60 -5.35
N MET A 142 -4.52 0.13 -4.43
CA MET A 142 -4.86 0.02 -3.00
C MET A 142 -5.18 1.38 -2.36
N MET A 143 -4.43 2.42 -2.68
CA MET A 143 -4.71 3.76 -2.14
C MET A 143 -5.98 4.37 -2.73
N LEU A 144 -6.26 4.11 -4.01
CA LEU A 144 -7.49 4.56 -4.65
C LEU A 144 -8.71 3.97 -3.95
N ASP A 145 -8.73 2.66 -3.73
CA ASP A 145 -9.82 2.00 -3.04
C ASP A 145 -10.01 2.59 -1.63
N ARG A 146 -8.93 2.77 -0.85
CA ARG A 146 -8.99 3.38 0.48
C ARG A 146 -9.51 4.81 0.48
N LYS A 147 -9.13 5.61 -0.52
CA LYS A 147 -9.67 6.95 -0.74
C LYS A 147 -11.17 6.91 -1.05
N LEU A 148 -11.59 6.03 -1.97
CA LEU A 148 -12.98 5.93 -2.39
C LEU A 148 -13.88 5.45 -1.25
N THR A 149 -13.49 4.41 -0.51
CA THR A 149 -14.30 3.94 0.62
C THR A 149 -14.36 4.96 1.75
N GLY A 150 -13.27 5.71 2.00
CA GLY A 150 -13.27 6.86 2.91
C GLY A 150 -14.20 8.00 2.48
N GLU A 151 -14.51 8.10 1.18
CA GLU A 151 -15.48 9.04 0.62
C GLU A 151 -16.90 8.44 0.47
N GLY A 152 -17.15 7.25 1.01
CA GLY A 152 -18.42 6.54 0.85
C GLY A 152 -18.71 6.08 -0.59
N LYS A 153 -17.69 6.00 -1.44
CA LYS A 153 -17.78 5.56 -2.84
C LYS A 153 -17.45 4.07 -2.97
N GLU A 154 -17.90 3.48 -4.07
CA GLU A 154 -17.53 2.11 -4.41
C GLU A 154 -16.04 2.05 -4.71
N GLN A 155 -15.39 0.96 -4.32
CA GLN A 155 -13.99 0.72 -4.65
C GLN A 155 -13.85 0.10 -6.05
N VAL A 156 -12.63 0.10 -6.60
CA VAL A 156 -12.37 -0.35 -7.98
C VAL A 156 -11.74 -1.74 -7.99
N TYR A 157 -10.88 -2.04 -7.01
CA TYR A 157 -10.05 -3.25 -6.98
C TYR A 157 -10.38 -4.22 -5.84
N GLY A 158 -11.28 -3.87 -4.92
CA GLY A 158 -11.74 -4.78 -3.87
C GLY A 158 -10.72 -5.00 -2.74
N THR A 159 -9.95 -3.97 -2.38
CA THR A 159 -8.87 -4.09 -1.38
C THR A 159 -9.31 -3.77 0.04
N GLN A 160 -10.43 -3.09 0.25
CA GLN A 160 -10.90 -2.65 1.57
C GLN A 160 -12.03 -3.53 2.12
N VAL A 161 -11.88 -3.93 3.38
CA VAL A 161 -12.90 -4.60 4.21
C VAL A 161 -13.29 -3.69 5.36
N TYR A 162 -14.55 -3.77 5.77
CA TYR A 162 -15.13 -3.02 6.88
C TYR A 162 -15.79 -4.00 7.86
N MET A 163 -15.85 -3.60 9.12
CA MET A 163 -16.56 -4.32 10.17
C MET A 163 -17.47 -3.34 10.90
N GLU A 164 -18.72 -3.73 11.09
CA GLU A 164 -19.69 -2.98 11.88
C GLU A 164 -20.38 -3.87 12.91
N MET A 165 -20.65 -3.34 14.09
CA MET A 165 -21.40 -4.08 15.11
C MET A 165 -22.90 -3.90 14.87
N ILE A 166 -23.57 -4.92 14.35
CA ILE A 166 -25.02 -4.91 14.07
C ILE A 166 -25.81 -5.63 15.15
N ASN A 167 -27.05 -5.22 15.37
CA ASN A 167 -27.94 -5.91 16.30
C ASN A 167 -28.48 -7.18 15.65
N ASN A 168 -28.18 -8.35 16.22
CA ASN A 168 -28.78 -9.60 15.80
C ASN A 168 -30.24 -9.64 16.28
N PRO A 169 -31.24 -9.71 15.36
CA PRO A 169 -32.65 -9.67 15.73
C PRO A 169 -33.11 -10.93 16.49
N LYS A 170 -32.38 -12.05 16.38
CA LYS A 170 -32.68 -13.30 17.08
C LYS A 170 -32.15 -13.33 18.51
N THR A 171 -30.93 -12.80 18.72
CA THR A 171 -30.25 -12.87 20.02
C THR A 171 -30.35 -11.57 20.82
N GLY A 172 -30.70 -10.45 20.16
CA GLY A 172 -30.68 -9.11 20.74
C GLY A 172 -29.29 -8.56 21.03
N LYS A 173 -28.23 -9.32 20.72
CA LYS A 173 -26.83 -8.93 20.98
C LYS A 173 -26.23 -8.24 19.76
N LYS A 174 -25.20 -7.41 20.02
CA LYS A 174 -24.36 -6.87 18.95
C LYS A 174 -23.40 -7.95 18.46
N GLU A 175 -23.35 -8.15 17.16
CA GLU A 175 -22.47 -9.11 16.48
C GLU A 175 -21.71 -8.40 15.34
N PRO A 176 -20.47 -8.81 15.04
CA PRO A 176 -19.70 -8.21 13.96
C PRO A 176 -20.29 -8.61 12.60
N PHE A 177 -20.52 -7.62 11.74
CA PHE A 177 -20.80 -7.78 10.33
C PHE A 177 -19.58 -7.30 9.55
N GLU A 178 -18.84 -8.27 9.02
CA GLU A 178 -17.63 -8.04 8.24
C GLU A 178 -17.94 -8.21 6.76
N TYR A 179 -17.50 -7.26 5.94
CA TYR A 179 -17.79 -7.26 4.52
C TYR A 179 -16.71 -6.56 3.71
N VAL A 180 -16.55 -6.98 2.45
CA VAL A 180 -15.79 -6.23 1.46
C VAL A 180 -16.66 -5.06 1.00
N MET A 181 -16.11 -3.84 1.02
CA MET A 181 -16.85 -2.66 0.56
C MET A 181 -17.32 -2.82 -0.89
N PRO A 182 -18.49 -2.29 -1.30
CA PRO A 182 -19.02 -2.47 -2.64
C PRO A 182 -18.03 -2.11 -3.73
N ILE A 183 -17.94 -2.97 -4.74
CA ILE A 183 -16.96 -2.87 -5.82
C ILE A 183 -17.69 -2.50 -7.11
N LYS A 184 -17.26 -1.42 -7.74
CA LYS A 184 -17.78 -1.04 -9.05
C LYS A 184 -17.48 -2.14 -10.07
N ASP A 185 -18.50 -2.68 -10.72
CA ASP A 185 -18.36 -3.78 -11.69
C ASP A 185 -17.54 -4.95 -11.10
N ALA A 186 -18.09 -5.55 -10.04
CA ALA A 186 -17.47 -6.65 -9.31
C ALA A 186 -17.15 -7.85 -10.24
N LYS A 187 -18.01 -8.11 -11.24
CA LYS A 187 -17.83 -9.21 -12.21
C LYS A 187 -16.46 -9.17 -12.92
N ASN A 188 -15.92 -7.99 -13.20
CA ASN A 188 -14.62 -7.83 -13.87
C ASN A 188 -13.47 -7.43 -12.93
N VAL A 189 -13.66 -7.46 -11.60
CA VAL A 189 -12.66 -6.98 -10.64
C VAL A 189 -11.34 -7.74 -10.74
N ASN A 190 -11.39 -9.08 -10.84
CA ASN A 190 -10.19 -9.91 -10.87
C ASN A 190 -9.36 -9.70 -12.15
N LYS A 191 -10.01 -9.35 -13.27
CA LYS A 191 -9.30 -8.91 -14.48
C LYS A 191 -8.53 -7.61 -14.22
N ARG A 192 -9.19 -6.59 -13.64
CA ARG A 192 -8.55 -5.31 -13.29
C ARG A 192 -7.42 -5.49 -12.27
N ARG A 193 -7.60 -6.38 -11.29
CA ARG A 193 -6.57 -6.71 -10.28
C ARG A 193 -5.33 -7.29 -10.94
N LYS A 194 -5.50 -8.26 -11.84
CA LYS A 194 -4.38 -8.85 -12.59
C LYS A 194 -3.63 -7.80 -13.42
N GLU A 195 -4.37 -6.94 -14.14
CA GLU A 195 -3.79 -5.85 -14.94
C GLU A 195 -3.03 -4.82 -14.08
N ALA A 196 -3.49 -4.57 -12.84
CA ALA A 196 -2.83 -3.69 -11.89
C ALA A 196 -1.62 -4.34 -11.17
N GLY A 197 -1.37 -5.63 -11.38
CA GLY A 197 -0.25 -6.38 -10.79
C GLY A 197 -0.53 -6.96 -9.40
N PHE A 198 -1.79 -7.18 -9.03
CA PHE A 198 -2.12 -7.99 -7.85
C PHE A 198 -1.91 -9.47 -8.15
N ASP A 199 -1.33 -10.17 -7.18
CA ASP A 199 -1.07 -11.62 -7.26
C ASP A 199 -2.25 -12.45 -6.73
N SER A 200 -3.29 -11.80 -6.20
CA SER A 200 -4.45 -12.44 -5.60
C SER A 200 -5.78 -11.93 -6.17
N THR A 201 -6.80 -12.78 -6.14
CA THR A 201 -8.19 -12.39 -6.41
C THR A 201 -8.78 -11.55 -5.27
N VAL A 202 -9.96 -10.97 -5.48
CA VAL A 202 -10.69 -10.27 -4.42
C VAL A 202 -11.08 -11.22 -3.30
N GLU A 203 -11.46 -12.46 -3.64
CA GLU A 203 -11.83 -13.51 -2.70
C GLU A 203 -10.65 -13.91 -1.80
N GLU A 204 -9.48 -14.15 -2.40
CA GLU A 204 -8.25 -14.48 -1.67
C GLU A 204 -7.80 -13.32 -0.78
N ASN A 205 -7.90 -12.08 -1.26
CA ASN A 205 -7.58 -10.90 -0.45
C ASN A 205 -8.55 -10.73 0.73
N ALA A 206 -9.85 -10.94 0.51
CA ALA A 206 -10.85 -10.89 1.58
C ALA A 206 -10.55 -11.94 2.64
N LEU A 207 -10.28 -13.19 2.21
CA LEU A 207 -9.97 -14.29 3.11
C LEU A 207 -8.71 -14.02 3.95
N ARG A 208 -7.65 -13.49 3.33
CA ARG A 208 -6.44 -13.04 4.02
C ARG A 208 -6.71 -11.96 5.07
N LEU A 209 -7.76 -11.15 4.88
CA LEU A 209 -8.21 -10.12 5.81
C LEU A 209 -9.28 -10.63 6.80
N GLY A 210 -9.53 -11.94 6.85
CA GLY A 210 -10.48 -12.57 7.76
C GLY A 210 -11.93 -12.54 7.29
N VAL A 211 -12.22 -12.08 6.06
CA VAL A 211 -13.57 -11.87 5.55
C VAL A 211 -13.88 -12.84 4.41
N VAL A 212 -15.02 -13.53 4.48
CA VAL A 212 -15.52 -14.30 3.34
C VAL A 212 -16.14 -13.35 2.33
N TYR A 213 -15.63 -13.34 1.09
CA TYR A 213 -16.15 -12.45 0.06
C TYR A 213 -17.61 -12.78 -0.27
N LYS A 214 -18.45 -11.75 -0.19
CA LYS A 214 -19.81 -11.74 -0.71
C LYS A 214 -20.06 -10.36 -1.31
N GLU A 215 -20.67 -10.34 -2.49
CA GLU A 215 -21.06 -9.10 -3.13
C GLU A 215 -22.24 -8.47 -2.39
N TYR A 216 -22.08 -7.20 -2.03
CA TYR A 216 -23.11 -6.37 -1.42
C TYR A 216 -23.24 -5.06 -2.20
N THR A 217 -24.47 -4.59 -2.37
CA THR A 217 -24.74 -3.20 -2.76
C THR A 217 -24.65 -2.28 -1.54
N LYS A 218 -24.53 -0.97 -1.77
CA LYS A 218 -24.57 0.01 -0.68
C LYS A 218 -25.91 0.00 0.05
N GLU A 219 -26.99 -0.20 -0.69
CA GLU A 219 -28.35 -0.26 -0.16
C GLU A 219 -28.50 -1.46 0.78
N GLN A 220 -28.01 -2.64 0.38
CA GLN A 220 -28.02 -3.83 1.24
C GLN A 220 -27.21 -3.61 2.52
N ILE A 221 -26.04 -2.96 2.43
CA ILE A 221 -25.24 -2.64 3.62
C ILE A 221 -26.00 -1.68 4.54
N ARG A 222 -26.61 -0.61 4.00
CA ARG A 222 -27.43 0.33 4.79
C ARG A 222 -28.59 -0.36 5.49
N GLU A 223 -29.28 -1.27 4.81
CA GLU A 223 -30.37 -2.06 5.40
C GLU A 223 -29.88 -2.96 6.55
N ILE A 224 -28.73 -3.63 6.37
CA ILE A 224 -28.13 -4.50 7.39
C ILE A 224 -27.64 -3.69 8.60
N THR A 225 -26.98 -2.57 8.33
CA THR A 225 -26.30 -1.73 9.34
C THR A 225 -27.22 -0.72 9.99
N LYS A 226 -28.41 -0.51 9.43
CA LYS A 226 -29.41 0.50 9.84
C LYS A 226 -28.85 1.92 9.79
N GLN A 227 -28.05 2.21 8.77
CA GLN A 227 -27.50 3.53 8.44
C GLN A 227 -28.29 4.23 7.33
#